data_AF-A0A660MZL0-F1
#
_entry.id   AF-A0A660MZL0-F1
#
_cell.length_a   1.000
_cell.length_b   1.000
_cell.length_c   1.000
_cell.angle_alpha   90.00
_cell.angle_beta   90.00
_cell.angle_gamma   90.00
#
_symmetry.space_group_name_H-M   'P 1'
#
loop_
_entity.id
_entity.type
_entity.pdbx_description
1 polymer ?
#
loop_
_entity_poly.entity_id
_entity_poly.type
_entity_poly.pdbx_seq_one_letter_code
_entity_poly.pdbx_strand_id
1 'polypeptide(L)' 'ETRYCPAGVYEIVQQNGGKPRLQINAANCLHCKTCDIKDPAQNITWTCPEGGGGPNYGAM' A
#
# COMPACT_ATOMS: atom_id res chain seq x y z
N GLU A 1 1.01 -1.35 -8.69
CA GLU A 1 0.92 -1.30 -7.22
C GLU A 1 1.58 -2.45 -6.48
N THR A 2 1.18 -3.71 -6.71
CA THR A 2 1.77 -4.92 -6.07
C THR A 2 3.27 -5.11 -6.30
N ARG A 3 3.80 -4.66 -7.43
CA ARG A 3 5.22 -4.87 -7.81
C ARG A 3 6.20 -3.87 -7.20
N TYR A 4 5.74 -2.68 -6.82
CA TYR A 4 6.61 -1.60 -6.33
C TYR A 4 6.37 -1.27 -4.85
N CYS A 5 5.31 -1.80 -4.23
CA CYS A 5 5.09 -1.63 -2.80
C CYS A 5 5.97 -2.63 -2.01
N PRO A 6 6.96 -2.17 -1.24
CA PRO A 6 7.89 -3.07 -0.52
C PRO A 6 7.25 -3.80 0.65
N ALA A 7 6.03 -3.42 1.06
CA ALA A 7 5.38 -3.92 2.26
C ALA A 7 4.04 -4.64 2.00
N GLY A 8 3.73 -4.96 0.73
CA GLY A 8 2.52 -5.68 0.39
C GLY A 8 1.22 -4.96 0.78
N VAL A 9 1.20 -3.62 0.72
CA VAL A 9 0.00 -2.81 1.02
C VAL A 9 -1.11 -3.08 0.01
N TYR A 10 -0.77 -3.37 -1.24
CA TYR A 10 -1.74 -3.62 -2.30
C TYR A 10 -1.76 -5.11 -2.62
N GLU A 11 -2.91 -5.76 -2.48
CA GLU A 11 -3.08 -7.19 -2.71
C GLU A 11 -4.30 -7.43 -3.60
N ILE A 12 -4.18 -8.34 -4.57
CA ILE A 12 -5.31 -8.70 -5.44
C ILE A 12 -5.94 -9.98 -4.88
N VAL A 13 -7.11 -9.86 -4.27
CA VAL A 13 -7.83 -11.00 -3.72
C VAL A 13 -8.89 -11.50 -4.69
N GLN A 14 -8.90 -12.81 -4.92
CA GLN A 14 -9.92 -13.50 -5.71
C GLN A 14 -11.06 -13.86 -4.76
N GLN A 15 -12.24 -13.27 -4.96
CA GLN A 15 -13.45 -13.79 -4.28
C GLN A 15 -13.98 -14.99 -5.06
N ASN A 16 -14.40 -16.02 -4.34
CA ASN A 16 -14.85 -17.29 -4.91
C ASN A 16 -16.01 -17.08 -5.90
N GLY A 17 -15.72 -17.16 -7.21
CA GLY A 17 -16.67 -16.91 -8.30
C GLY A 17 -16.84 -15.44 -8.75
N GLY A 18 -16.11 -14.50 -8.17
CA GLY A 18 -16.18 -13.06 -8.47
C GLY A 18 -14.97 -12.51 -9.25
N LYS A 19 -15.08 -11.26 -9.72
CA LYS A 19 -13.96 -10.54 -10.34
C LYS A 19 -12.87 -10.28 -9.29
N PRO A 20 -11.57 -10.34 -9.65
CA PRO A 20 -10.50 -9.97 -8.74
C PRO A 20 -10.71 -8.54 -8.24
N ARG A 21 -10.57 -8.33 -6.92
CA ARG A 21 -10.62 -7.01 -6.30
C ARG A 21 -9.25 -6.65 -5.74
N LEU A 22 -8.94 -5.36 -5.82
CA LEU A 22 -7.81 -4.79 -5.10
C LEU A 22 -8.20 -4.60 -3.63
N GLN A 23 -7.41 -5.15 -2.72
CA GLN A 23 -7.49 -4.96 -1.28
C GLN A 23 -6.28 -4.15 -0.82
N ILE A 24 -6.53 -3.09 -0.05
CA ILE A 24 -5.51 -2.17 0.45
C ILE A 24 -5.31 -2.42 1.95
N ASN A 25 -4.19 -3.05 2.30
CA ASN A 25 -3.76 -3.34 3.65
C ASN A 25 -2.90 -2.17 4.19
N ALA A 26 -3.53 -1.00 4.42
CA ALA A 26 -2.84 0.23 4.81
C ALA A 26 -2.02 0.11 6.11
N ALA A 27 -2.37 -0.82 7.00
CA ALA A 27 -1.61 -1.11 8.23
C ALA A 27 -0.15 -1.52 7.97
N ASN A 28 0.16 -2.08 6.80
CA ASN A 28 1.53 -2.45 6.43
C ASN A 28 2.34 -1.29 5.84
N CYS A 29 1.77 -0.09 5.71
CA CYS A 29 2.42 1.00 4.98
C CYS A 29 3.68 1.49 5.69
N LEU A 30 4.83 1.46 4.98
CA LEU A 30 6.12 1.95 5.49
C LEU A 30 6.37 3.45 5.27
N HIS A 31 5.38 4.15 4.71
CA HIS A 31 5.46 5.59 4.41
C HIS A 31 6.57 5.97 3.40
N CYS A 32 7.03 5.01 2.59
CA CYS A 32 8.07 5.24 1.57
C CYS A 32 7.61 6.06 0.35
N LYS A 33 6.31 6.29 0.20
CA LYS A 33 5.65 6.98 -0.94
C LYS A 33 5.94 6.42 -2.33
N THR A 34 6.52 5.23 -2.44
CA THR A 34 6.82 4.61 -3.74
C THR A 34 5.56 4.44 -4.59
N CYS A 35 4.42 4.13 -3.96
CA CYS A 35 3.15 3.98 -4.67
C CYS A 35 2.59 5.28 -5.27
N ASP A 36 2.88 6.43 -4.67
CA ASP A 36 2.49 7.74 -5.18
C ASP A 36 3.37 8.15 -6.37
N ILE A 37 4.67 7.87 -6.29
CA ILE A 37 5.67 8.29 -7.30
C ILE A 37 5.71 7.37 -8.52
N LYS A 38 5.58 6.05 -8.32
CA LYS A 38 5.80 5.04 -9.37
C LYS A 38 4.53 4.55 -10.02
N ASP A 39 3.37 5.08 -9.67
CA ASP A 39 2.12 4.70 -10.33
C ASP A 39 2.02 5.37 -11.71
N PRO A 40 2.06 4.60 -12.82
CA PRO A 40 2.03 5.17 -14.17
C PRO A 40 0.68 5.82 -14.52
N ALA A 41 -0.41 5.41 -13.84
CA ALA A 41 -1.73 5.99 -14.03
C ALA A 41 -2.01 7.19 -13.11
N GLN A 42 -1.13 7.46 -12.14
CA GLN A 42 -1.33 8.45 -11.08
C GLN A 42 -2.70 8.31 -10.37
N ASN A 43 -3.16 7.07 -10.18
CA ASN A 43 -4.45 6.78 -9.55
C ASN A 43 -4.39 6.75 -8.01
N ILE A 44 -3.18 6.82 -7.44
CA ILE A 44 -2.95 6.67 -6.00
C ILE A 44 -2.52 8.02 -5.44
N THR A 45 -3.28 8.54 -4.48
CA THR A 45 -2.90 9.71 -3.69
C THR A 45 -2.51 9.26 -2.29
N TRP A 46 -1.23 9.38 -1.94
CA TRP A 46 -0.78 9.10 -0.58
C TRP A 46 -1.06 10.28 0.35
N THR A 47 -1.72 10.02 1.47
CA THR A 47 -1.92 10.98 2.57
C THR A 47 -1.30 10.45 3.85
N CYS A 48 -0.86 11.37 4.72
CA CYS A 48 -0.30 10.99 6.02
C CYS A 48 -1.42 10.39 6.89
N PRO A 49 -1.24 9.18 7.46
CA PRO A 49 -2.17 8.66 8.44
C PRO A 49 -2.07 9.44 9.76
N GLU A 50 -2.99 9.14 10.68
CA GLU A 50 -3.00 9.74 12.02
C GLU A 50 -1.65 9.56 12.73
N GLY A 51 -1.21 10.59 13.45
CA GLY A 51 0.13 10.65 14.06
C GLY A 51 0.39 9.46 14.98
N GLY A 52 1.50 8.76 14.73
CA GLY A 52 1.88 7.53 15.46
C GLY A 52 1.60 6.23 14.69
N GLY A 53 0.84 6.29 13.59
CA GLY A 53 0.76 5.18 12.63
C GLY A 53 2.00 5.14 11.75
N GLY A 54 2.59 3.97 11.56
CA GLY A 54 3.74 3.78 10.68
C GLY A 54 4.82 2.86 11.25
N PRO A 55 5.87 2.57 10.48
CA PRO A 55 6.95 1.69 10.89
C PRO A 55 7.76 2.28 12.05
N ASN A 56 8.08 1.45 13.04
CA ASN A 56 9.00 1.79 14.12
C ASN A 56 10.43 1.39 13.72
N TYR A 57 11.22 2.38 13.31
CA TYR A 57 12.62 2.18 12.94
C TYR A 57 13.60 2.20 14.12
N GLY A 58 13.13 2.28 15.37
CA GLY A 58 13.99 2.42 16.55
C GLY A 58 14.92 1.22 16.84
N ALA A 59 14.76 0.12 16.10
CA ALA A 59 15.59 -1.08 16.18
C ALA A 59 16.39 -1.37 14.89
N MET A 60 16.43 -0.43 13.93
CA MET A 60 17.31 -0.51 12.74
C MET A 60 18.68 0.10 12.99
#